data_AF-A0A7C8KC84-F1
#
_entry.id   AF-A0A7C8KC84-F1
#
_cell.length_a   1.000
_cell.length_b   1.000
_cell.length_c   1.000
_cell.angle_alpha   90.00
_cell.angle_beta   90.00
_cell.angle_gamma   90.00
#
_symmetry.space_group_name_H-M   'P 1'
#
loop_
_entity.id
_entity.type
_entity.pdbx_description
1 polymer ?
#
loop_
_entity_poly.entity_id
_entity_poly.type
_entity_poly.pdbx_seq_one_letter_code
_entity_poly.pdbx_strand_id
1 'polypeptide(L)'
;MSRLTPNSATEGFFQEQPHLGNQYDEDLYLQRLIQAYLPAELSQASGASSPVGLFRDIGAKTIEPEVFRWIDDAEKNKPYVEELATFGKPKGVLHTAAGWKELGKMAAREGIIQTAYEDKYGPYKRIVQFTKYYIYCPSSAIYTCPLAMTDAAARVLELQLSNASLSTTKRSVFQDAYNNLTTRDPAKCWTSGQWMTERAGGSDVRNSETTAFQQSDGTYLISGHKWFSSATDSQMSILLARTPTSAGLSCFFAPLKHADGSWNGVRIVRLKDKLGTRALPTAELELKDMKGYLVGEEGKGVKYISTMLNITRVHNAVSSVSFWRRGLAIVKAFAKVRKTQNKELWKIPLHLSGLAKMEVQFRANMQLTYFTVALLGFDEQGMPEKRAPWMPKDGKEVALMLRVLTPLVKMVTAKATVSSLAECMECLGGVGYLENEQELNITRLYRDANVLPIWEGTTNVLSVDIIRAFTKGDSLAALNTWLGRVFDGQGHNSLREARAVLRTTWNDIKQFAEKASTEEALSKCRDLSFGIAFVVMGAFLVVDADRDGDPLAIEVALRWILEGIGREGFQAVGATSAPAIFQRRFGWKEKAEVDCRLVFGHGLQAEARL
;
A
#
# COMPACT_ATOMS: atom_id res chain seq x y z
N MET A 1 -44.31 -30.75 -30.15
CA MET A 1 -43.20 -29.78 -29.94
C MET A 1 -43.49 -29.03 -28.66
N SER A 2 -42.62 -29.08 -27.66
CA SER A 2 -42.76 -28.19 -26.50
C SER A 2 -42.61 -26.75 -26.98
N ARG A 3 -43.53 -25.87 -26.56
CA ARG A 3 -43.48 -24.46 -26.93
C ARG A 3 -42.26 -23.86 -26.23
N LEU A 4 -41.27 -23.40 -26.99
CA LEU A 4 -40.11 -22.70 -26.42
C LEU A 4 -40.61 -21.37 -25.84
N THR A 5 -40.36 -21.14 -24.55
CA THR A 5 -40.67 -19.87 -23.89
C THR A 5 -39.47 -18.93 -24.06
N PRO A 6 -39.63 -17.75 -24.68
CA PRO A 6 -38.57 -16.76 -24.76
C PRO A 6 -38.25 -16.19 -23.37
N ASN A 7 -37.02 -15.74 -23.15
CA ASN A 7 -36.68 -14.96 -21.96
C ASN A 7 -37.15 -13.50 -22.09
N SER A 8 -37.16 -12.78 -20.97
CA SER A 8 -37.47 -11.35 -20.91
C SER A 8 -36.54 -10.63 -19.92
N ALA A 9 -36.80 -9.35 -19.65
CA ALA A 9 -36.08 -8.62 -18.61
C ALA A 9 -36.39 -9.12 -17.19
N THR A 10 -37.49 -9.84 -17.00
CA THR A 10 -38.00 -10.28 -15.69
C THR A 10 -38.18 -11.79 -15.57
N GLU A 11 -38.05 -12.54 -16.66
CA GLU A 11 -38.25 -13.99 -16.70
C GLU A 11 -37.13 -14.69 -17.46
N GLY A 12 -36.76 -15.89 -17.01
CA GLY A 12 -35.68 -16.70 -17.57
C GLY A 12 -34.54 -16.92 -16.58
N PHE A 13 -33.33 -17.09 -17.10
CA PHE A 13 -32.14 -17.28 -16.29
C PHE A 13 -31.64 -15.95 -15.71
N PHE A 14 -31.44 -15.92 -14.40
CA PHE A 14 -30.69 -14.87 -13.71
C PHE A 14 -29.42 -15.48 -13.12
N GLN A 15 -28.29 -14.80 -13.33
CA GLN A 15 -27.03 -15.24 -12.75
C GLN A 15 -27.11 -15.14 -11.22
N GLU A 16 -26.78 -16.23 -10.53
CA GLU A 16 -26.61 -16.22 -9.08
C GLU A 16 -25.55 -15.20 -8.67
N GLN A 17 -25.88 -14.35 -7.68
CA GLN A 17 -25.00 -13.31 -7.18
C GLN A 17 -23.85 -13.95 -6.37
N PRO A 18 -22.58 -13.62 -6.68
CA PRO A 18 -21.48 -14.05 -5.83
C PRO A 18 -21.43 -13.21 -4.56
N HIS A 19 -21.03 -13.84 -3.46
CA HIS A 19 -20.89 -13.19 -2.16
C HIS A 19 -19.47 -13.31 -1.63
N LEU A 20 -18.99 -12.25 -0.99
CA LEU A 20 -17.69 -12.25 -0.31
C LEU A 20 -17.83 -12.82 1.10
N GLY A 21 -16.90 -13.67 1.53
CA GLY A 21 -16.78 -14.10 2.92
C GLY A 21 -15.89 -13.18 3.75
N ASN A 22 -15.61 -13.58 4.98
CA ASN A 22 -14.73 -12.81 5.88
C ASN A 22 -13.35 -12.59 5.22
N GLN A 23 -12.95 -11.31 5.12
CA GLN A 23 -11.78 -10.92 4.35
C GLN A 23 -10.43 -11.35 4.98
N TYR A 24 -10.43 -11.79 6.23
CA TYR A 24 -9.27 -12.43 6.86
C TYR A 24 -9.34 -13.96 6.74
N ASP A 25 -10.48 -14.57 7.04
CA ASP A 25 -10.60 -16.04 7.06
C ASP A 25 -10.50 -16.66 5.64
N GLU A 26 -10.90 -15.92 4.60
CA GLU A 26 -10.76 -16.37 3.20
C GLU A 26 -9.38 -16.06 2.59
N ASP A 27 -8.54 -15.27 3.27
CA ASP A 27 -7.17 -14.99 2.83
C ASP A 27 -6.17 -15.92 3.52
N LEU A 28 -6.06 -17.13 2.96
CA LEU A 28 -5.17 -18.17 3.45
C LEU A 28 -3.70 -17.73 3.48
N TYR A 29 -3.28 -16.88 2.53
CA TYR A 29 -1.90 -16.43 2.49
C TYR A 29 -1.62 -15.34 3.52
N LEU A 30 -2.56 -14.42 3.74
CA LEU A 30 -2.46 -13.49 4.86
C LEU A 30 -2.32 -14.22 6.19
N GLN A 31 -3.13 -15.26 6.45
CA GLN A 31 -3.02 -16.07 7.66
C GLN A 31 -1.61 -16.70 7.79
N ARG A 32 -1.08 -17.27 6.71
CA ARG A 32 0.28 -17.82 6.66
C ARG A 32 1.36 -16.76 6.94
N LEU A 33 1.21 -15.55 6.40
CA LEU A 33 2.11 -14.41 6.64
C LEU A 33 2.07 -13.95 8.09
N ILE A 34 0.89 -13.83 8.68
CA ILE A 34 0.74 -13.43 10.08
C ILE A 34 1.46 -14.43 11.00
N GLN A 35 1.37 -15.73 10.72
CA GLN A 35 2.13 -16.75 11.46
C GLN A 35 3.65 -16.63 11.24
N ALA A 36 4.11 -16.07 10.12
CA ALA A 36 5.53 -15.88 9.82
C ALA A 36 6.12 -14.68 10.58
N TYR A 37 5.36 -13.58 10.68
CA TYR A 37 5.86 -12.29 11.14
C TYR A 37 5.45 -11.93 12.57
N LEU A 38 4.35 -12.50 13.08
CA LEU A 38 3.97 -12.36 14.48
C LEU A 38 4.44 -13.58 15.29
N PRO A 39 4.95 -13.38 16.52
CA PRO A 39 5.29 -14.47 17.40
C PRO A 39 4.03 -15.28 17.76
N ALA A 40 4.19 -16.56 18.13
CA ALA A 40 3.08 -17.48 18.34
C ALA A 40 2.05 -16.96 19.36
N GLU A 41 2.53 -16.25 20.39
CA GLU A 41 1.70 -15.63 21.42
C GLU A 41 0.74 -14.57 20.86
N LEU A 42 1.05 -13.96 19.70
CA LEU A 42 0.19 -12.99 19.02
C LEU A 42 -0.57 -13.60 17.85
N SER A 43 0.06 -14.50 17.07
CA SER A 43 -0.56 -15.14 15.90
C SER A 43 -1.50 -16.29 16.23
N GLN A 44 -1.41 -16.88 17.43
CA GLN A 44 -2.27 -17.98 17.86
C GLN A 44 -3.17 -17.61 19.05
N ALA A 45 -3.04 -16.38 19.57
CA ALA A 45 -3.89 -15.90 20.65
C ALA A 45 -5.37 -15.95 20.25
N SER A 46 -6.14 -16.64 21.08
CA SER A 46 -7.60 -16.72 20.97
C SER A 46 -8.26 -15.59 21.74
N GLY A 47 -9.40 -15.10 21.25
CA GLY A 47 -10.20 -14.05 21.89
C GLY A 47 -10.38 -12.80 21.02
N ALA A 48 -11.47 -12.08 21.25
CA ALA A 48 -11.87 -10.94 20.42
C ALA A 48 -10.85 -9.78 20.43
N SER A 49 -10.07 -9.63 21.49
CA SER A 49 -9.04 -8.59 21.63
C SER A 49 -7.65 -9.02 21.16
N SER A 50 -7.45 -10.27 20.73
CA SER A 50 -6.18 -10.71 20.15
C SER A 50 -6.00 -10.11 18.75
N PRO A 51 -4.77 -9.99 18.22
CA PRO A 51 -4.56 -9.53 16.84
C PRO A 51 -5.44 -10.28 15.83
N VAL A 52 -5.47 -11.61 15.90
CA VAL A 52 -6.30 -12.45 15.01
C VAL A 52 -7.79 -12.21 15.22
N GLY A 53 -8.25 -12.05 16.47
CA GLY A 53 -9.63 -11.68 16.77
C GLY A 53 -10.03 -10.35 16.12
N LEU A 54 -9.15 -9.35 16.22
CA LEU A 54 -9.34 -8.03 15.59
C LEU A 54 -9.34 -8.12 14.06
N PHE A 55 -8.50 -8.97 13.46
CA PHE A 55 -8.48 -9.17 12.00
C PHE A 55 -9.76 -9.82 11.49
N ARG A 56 -10.28 -10.82 12.21
CA ARG A 56 -11.57 -11.44 11.88
C ARG A 56 -12.72 -10.47 12.01
N ASP A 57 -12.76 -9.71 13.10
CA ASP A 57 -13.82 -8.72 13.36
C ASP A 57 -13.88 -7.67 12.24
N ILE A 58 -12.76 -7.04 11.89
CA ILE A 58 -12.74 -6.08 10.79
C ILE A 58 -12.96 -6.75 9.42
N GLY A 59 -12.51 -8.00 9.26
CA GLY A 59 -12.76 -8.82 8.07
C GLY A 59 -14.23 -9.10 7.81
N ALA A 60 -15.05 -9.20 8.86
CA ALA A 60 -16.51 -9.30 8.76
C ALA A 60 -17.14 -7.92 8.50
N LYS A 61 -16.79 -6.91 9.30
CA LYS A 61 -17.38 -5.55 9.18
C LYS A 61 -17.20 -4.94 7.79
N THR A 62 -16.05 -5.13 7.17
CA THR A 62 -15.72 -4.53 5.85
C THR A 62 -16.55 -5.05 4.68
N ILE A 63 -17.31 -6.13 4.87
CA ILE A 63 -18.24 -6.67 3.87
C ILE A 63 -19.70 -6.58 4.31
N GLU A 64 -19.99 -5.86 5.40
CA GLU A 64 -21.37 -5.63 5.80
C GLU A 64 -22.09 -4.72 4.79
N PRO A 65 -23.39 -4.96 4.51
CA PRO A 65 -24.17 -4.13 3.59
C PRO A 65 -24.17 -2.63 3.94
N GLU A 66 -24.04 -2.29 5.23
CA GLU A 66 -23.92 -0.90 5.67
C GLU A 66 -22.65 -0.22 5.17
N VAL A 67 -21.50 -0.89 5.21
CA VAL A 67 -20.24 -0.35 4.71
C VAL A 67 -20.31 -0.14 3.20
N PHE A 68 -20.95 -1.05 2.45
CA PHE A 68 -21.19 -0.85 1.01
C PHE A 68 -22.10 0.35 0.72
N ARG A 69 -23.12 0.61 1.55
CA ARG A 69 -23.94 1.83 1.43
C ARG A 69 -23.12 3.09 1.66
N TRP A 70 -22.21 3.12 2.63
CA TRP A 70 -21.34 4.27 2.86
C TRP A 70 -20.38 4.52 1.69
N ILE A 71 -19.82 3.45 1.12
CA ILE A 71 -19.00 3.53 -0.09
C ILE A 71 -19.80 4.10 -1.26
N ASP A 72 -21.01 3.59 -1.47
CA ASP A 72 -21.87 4.01 -2.59
C ASP A 72 -22.22 5.50 -2.48
N ASP A 73 -22.60 5.95 -1.28
CA ASP A 73 -22.84 7.36 -0.99
C ASP A 73 -21.60 8.22 -1.29
N ALA A 74 -20.42 7.79 -0.84
CA ALA A 74 -19.18 8.52 -1.04
C ALA A 74 -18.76 8.63 -2.53
N GLU A 75 -18.97 7.58 -3.33
CA GLU A 75 -18.62 7.58 -4.76
C GLU A 75 -19.64 8.33 -5.63
N LYS A 76 -20.94 8.24 -5.31
CA LYS A 76 -22.00 8.92 -6.06
C LYS A 76 -22.09 10.40 -5.70
N ASN A 77 -21.95 10.75 -4.43
CA ASN A 77 -22.02 12.12 -3.92
C ASN A 77 -20.62 12.72 -3.75
N LYS A 78 -19.97 13.01 -4.89
CA LYS A 78 -18.62 13.59 -4.93
C LYS A 78 -18.52 14.87 -4.10
N PRO A 79 -17.35 15.14 -3.47
CA PRO A 79 -17.15 16.38 -2.75
C PRO A 79 -17.28 17.60 -3.67
N TYR A 80 -17.80 18.70 -3.13
CA TYR A 80 -17.94 19.97 -3.84
C TYR A 80 -17.69 21.16 -2.90
N VAL A 81 -17.46 22.34 -3.47
CA VAL A 81 -17.18 23.57 -2.72
C VAL A 81 -18.24 24.61 -3.03
N GLU A 82 -18.82 25.20 -1.98
CA GLU A 82 -19.62 26.40 -2.08
C GLU A 82 -18.68 27.62 -2.10
N GLU A 83 -18.40 28.15 -3.29
CA GLU A 83 -17.42 29.23 -3.46
C GLU A 83 -17.94 30.57 -2.96
N LEU A 84 -19.17 30.93 -3.33
CA LEU A 84 -19.79 32.22 -3.02
C LEU A 84 -21.15 32.01 -2.32
N ALA A 85 -21.46 32.89 -1.37
CA ALA A 85 -22.82 33.04 -0.86
C ALA A 85 -23.72 33.71 -1.91
N THR A 86 -25.04 33.65 -1.70
CA THR A 86 -26.07 34.21 -2.61
C THR A 86 -25.80 35.64 -3.10
N PHE A 87 -25.19 36.48 -2.26
CA PHE A 87 -24.85 37.87 -2.59
C PHE A 87 -23.36 38.11 -2.90
N GLY A 88 -22.64 37.08 -3.33
CA GLY A 88 -21.27 37.20 -3.88
C GLY A 88 -20.13 37.26 -2.85
N LYS A 89 -20.41 37.08 -1.55
CA LYS A 89 -19.34 36.96 -0.54
C LYS A 89 -18.64 35.60 -0.62
N PRO A 90 -17.31 35.52 -0.64
CA PRO A 90 -16.59 34.24 -0.54
C PRO A 90 -17.02 33.43 0.69
N LYS A 91 -17.33 32.15 0.49
CA LYS A 91 -17.75 31.20 1.54
C LYS A 91 -16.72 30.08 1.71
N GLY A 92 -16.31 29.45 0.61
CA GLY A 92 -15.25 28.43 0.58
C GLY A 92 -15.56 27.21 1.46
N VAL A 93 -16.83 26.80 1.55
CA VAL A 93 -17.22 25.65 2.39
C VAL A 93 -17.11 24.38 1.57
N LEU A 94 -16.30 23.43 2.05
CA LEU A 94 -16.14 22.11 1.46
C LEU A 94 -17.20 21.16 2.03
N HIS A 95 -17.92 20.49 1.13
CA HIS A 95 -18.89 19.46 1.45
C HIS A 95 -18.35 18.09 1.05
N THR A 96 -18.47 17.12 1.95
CA THR A 96 -18.18 15.69 1.72
C THR A 96 -19.39 14.86 2.11
N ALA A 97 -19.55 13.72 1.43
CA ALA A 97 -20.65 12.77 1.63
C ALA A 97 -20.73 12.27 3.09
N ALA A 98 -21.91 11.80 3.50
CA ALA A 98 -22.09 11.26 4.85
C ALA A 98 -21.35 9.93 5.02
N GLY A 99 -21.41 9.06 4.01
CA GLY A 99 -20.69 7.79 3.94
C GLY A 99 -19.18 7.96 4.05
N TRP A 100 -18.61 9.00 3.41
CA TRP A 100 -17.19 9.35 3.57
C TRP A 100 -16.81 9.60 5.05
N LYS A 101 -17.67 10.30 5.80
CA LYS A 101 -17.45 10.58 7.22
C LYS A 101 -17.63 9.34 8.08
N GLU A 102 -18.62 8.48 7.80
CA GLU A 102 -18.81 7.23 8.55
C GLU A 102 -17.66 6.24 8.33
N LEU A 103 -17.10 6.16 7.12
CA LEU A 103 -15.88 5.40 6.85
C LEU A 103 -14.70 5.90 7.71
N GLY A 104 -14.54 7.22 7.82
CA GLY A 104 -13.55 7.81 8.73
C GLY A 104 -13.77 7.48 10.20
N LYS A 105 -15.02 7.56 10.67
CA LYS A 105 -15.37 7.18 12.05
C LYS A 105 -15.11 5.71 12.32
N MET A 106 -15.45 4.82 11.38
CA MET A 106 -15.13 3.39 11.46
C MET A 106 -13.61 3.21 11.61
N ALA A 107 -12.81 3.86 10.76
CA ALA A 107 -11.36 3.76 10.83
C ALA A 107 -10.78 4.18 12.20
N ALA A 108 -11.33 5.24 12.81
CA ALA A 108 -10.93 5.67 14.15
C ALA A 108 -11.32 4.65 15.24
N ARG A 109 -12.58 4.17 15.26
CA ARG A 109 -13.04 3.15 16.23
C ARG A 109 -12.21 1.88 16.15
N GLU A 110 -12.00 1.42 14.91
CA GLU A 110 -11.20 0.23 14.63
C GLU A 110 -9.71 0.48 14.87
N GLY A 111 -9.26 1.71 15.09
CA GLY A 111 -7.86 2.01 15.38
C GLY A 111 -6.93 1.72 14.22
N ILE A 112 -7.34 2.02 12.98
CA ILE A 112 -6.56 1.73 11.77
C ILE A 112 -5.18 2.40 11.81
N ILE A 113 -5.08 3.60 12.36
CA ILE A 113 -3.79 4.30 12.58
C ILE A 113 -3.32 4.13 14.02
N GLN A 114 -4.25 4.26 14.96
CA GLN A 114 -4.01 4.32 16.39
C GLN A 114 -3.27 3.08 16.93
N THR A 115 -3.49 1.91 16.32
CA THR A 115 -2.81 0.66 16.70
C THR A 115 -1.27 0.78 16.71
N ALA A 116 -0.67 1.63 15.86
CA ALA A 116 0.78 1.83 15.84
C ALA A 116 1.33 2.64 17.03
N TYR A 117 0.46 3.43 17.67
CA TYR A 117 0.82 4.40 18.72
C TYR A 117 0.34 3.99 20.11
N GLU A 118 -0.35 2.85 20.20
CA GLU A 118 -0.74 2.25 21.47
C GLU A 118 0.39 1.40 22.05
N ASP A 119 0.49 1.32 23.38
CA ASP A 119 1.47 0.47 24.08
C ASP A 119 1.04 -1.01 24.12
N LYS A 120 0.78 -1.57 22.94
CA LYS A 120 0.45 -2.99 22.73
C LYS A 120 1.37 -3.59 21.68
N TYR A 121 1.59 -4.90 21.71
CA TYR A 121 2.29 -5.66 20.65
C TYR A 121 3.79 -5.34 20.41
N GLY A 122 4.40 -4.40 21.16
CA GLY A 122 5.84 -4.13 21.13
C GLY A 122 6.37 -3.84 19.72
N PRO A 123 7.45 -4.50 19.24
CA PRO A 123 8.01 -4.27 17.91
C PRO A 123 7.09 -4.72 16.76
N TYR A 124 5.99 -5.41 17.07
CA TYR A 124 5.05 -5.94 16.08
C TYR A 124 3.84 -5.03 15.82
N LYS A 125 3.78 -3.85 16.46
CA LYS A 125 2.68 -2.85 16.30
C LYS A 125 2.35 -2.57 14.83
N ARG A 126 3.36 -2.32 14.00
CA ARG A 126 3.19 -2.03 12.56
C ARG A 126 2.59 -3.20 11.80
N ILE A 127 2.96 -4.44 12.11
CA ILE A 127 2.36 -5.61 11.46
C ILE A 127 0.86 -5.69 11.79
N VAL A 128 0.48 -5.51 13.06
CA VAL A 128 -0.94 -5.53 13.46
C VAL A 128 -1.72 -4.37 12.82
N GLN A 129 -1.17 -3.16 12.85
CA GLN A 129 -1.77 -1.98 12.24
C GLN A 129 -1.99 -2.18 10.73
N PHE A 130 -0.94 -2.52 9.98
CA PHE A 130 -1.03 -2.64 8.53
C PHE A 130 -1.87 -3.84 8.10
N THR A 131 -2.01 -4.88 8.92
CA THR A 131 -2.97 -5.97 8.65
C THR A 131 -4.42 -5.47 8.72
N LYS A 132 -4.76 -4.64 9.72
CA LYS A 132 -6.09 -4.02 9.81
C LYS A 132 -6.33 -3.06 8.66
N TYR A 133 -5.34 -2.23 8.34
CA TYR A 133 -5.39 -1.34 7.19
C TYR A 133 -5.58 -2.11 5.87
N TYR A 134 -4.85 -3.21 5.68
CA TYR A 134 -4.94 -4.08 4.52
C TYR A 134 -6.36 -4.63 4.32
N ILE A 135 -7.02 -5.07 5.39
CA ILE A 135 -8.40 -5.58 5.32
C ILE A 135 -9.40 -4.46 5.05
N TYR A 136 -9.21 -3.29 5.69
CA TYR A 136 -10.09 -2.13 5.56
C TYR A 136 -10.02 -1.44 4.19
N CYS A 137 -8.84 -1.37 3.58
CA CYS A 137 -8.56 -0.50 2.44
C CYS A 137 -9.55 -0.63 1.25
N PRO A 138 -9.94 -1.82 0.76
CA PRO A 138 -10.86 -1.96 -0.38
C PRO A 138 -12.29 -1.48 -0.06
N SER A 139 -12.63 -1.44 1.23
CA SER A 139 -13.92 -1.01 1.74
C SER A 139 -13.89 0.41 2.30
N SER A 140 -12.87 1.20 1.96
CA SER A 140 -12.68 2.55 2.52
C SER A 140 -13.11 3.68 1.60
N ALA A 141 -13.47 3.40 0.35
CA ALA A 141 -13.62 4.41 -0.71
C ALA A 141 -12.43 5.39 -0.78
N ILE A 142 -11.21 4.89 -0.58
CA ILE A 142 -9.93 5.63 -0.48
C ILE A 142 -9.80 6.59 0.72
N TYR A 143 -10.64 6.45 1.76
CA TYR A 143 -10.41 7.12 3.05
C TYR A 143 -9.05 6.72 3.66
N THR A 144 -8.44 5.64 3.19
CA THR A 144 -7.05 5.30 3.49
C THR A 144 -6.02 6.37 3.09
N CYS A 145 -6.33 7.29 2.17
CA CYS A 145 -5.45 8.42 1.82
C CYS A 145 -5.23 9.39 3.01
N PRO A 146 -6.26 9.98 3.64
CA PRO A 146 -6.07 10.75 4.87
C PRO A 146 -5.42 9.92 5.97
N LEU A 147 -5.74 8.63 6.12
CA LEU A 147 -5.14 7.79 7.15
C LEU A 147 -3.63 7.63 6.97
N ALA A 148 -3.15 7.43 5.74
CA ALA A 148 -1.72 7.32 5.45
C ALA A 148 -0.96 8.59 5.84
N MET A 149 -1.51 9.76 5.51
CA MET A 149 -0.93 11.06 5.87
C MET A 149 -1.03 11.33 7.38
N THR A 150 -2.08 10.84 8.04
CA THR A 150 -2.29 10.94 9.50
C THR A 150 -1.24 10.16 10.27
N ASP A 151 -0.97 8.92 9.88
CA ASP A 151 0.10 8.08 10.42
C ASP A 151 1.46 8.78 10.26
N ALA A 152 1.77 9.17 9.03
CA ALA A 152 3.01 9.85 8.74
C ALA A 152 3.20 11.14 9.55
N ALA A 153 2.15 11.96 9.68
CA ALA A 153 2.18 13.18 10.50
C ALA A 153 2.34 12.86 11.99
N ALA A 154 1.65 11.85 12.51
CA ALA A 154 1.79 11.42 13.90
C ALA A 154 3.24 11.01 14.20
N ARG A 155 3.89 10.24 13.31
CA ARG A 155 5.32 9.89 13.46
C ARG A 155 6.23 11.11 13.39
N VAL A 156 5.98 12.06 12.49
CA VAL A 156 6.76 13.31 12.41
C VAL A 156 6.66 14.08 13.73
N LEU A 157 5.45 14.23 14.29
CA LEU A 157 5.23 14.94 15.55
C LEU A 157 5.84 14.20 16.75
N GLU A 158 5.72 12.86 16.81
CA GLU A 158 6.36 12.02 17.83
C GLU A 158 7.88 12.25 17.89
N LEU A 159 8.54 12.26 16.72
CA LEU A 159 9.97 12.55 16.61
C LEU A 159 10.34 13.99 17.00
N GLN A 160 9.44 14.97 16.83
CA GLN A 160 9.66 16.32 17.34
C GLN A 160 9.50 16.38 18.86
N LEU A 161 8.50 15.68 19.41
CA LEU A 161 8.19 15.67 20.83
C LEU A 161 9.30 14.99 21.66
N SER A 162 10.05 14.05 21.07
CA SER A 162 11.24 13.45 21.72
C SER A 162 12.45 14.40 21.80
N ASN A 163 12.44 15.52 21.08
CA ASN A 163 13.51 16.52 21.17
C ASN A 163 13.37 17.37 22.44
N ALA A 164 14.34 17.24 23.35
CA ALA A 164 14.38 17.99 24.62
C ALA A 164 14.44 19.52 24.43
N SER A 165 14.98 20.01 23.31
CA SER A 165 15.14 21.44 23.01
C SER A 165 13.88 22.08 22.38
N LEU A 166 12.79 21.33 22.19
CA LEU A 166 11.54 21.86 21.65
C LEU A 166 10.91 22.86 22.64
N SER A 167 10.63 24.08 22.18
CA SER A 167 10.05 25.13 23.02
C SER A 167 8.68 24.72 23.61
N THR A 168 8.37 25.24 24.80
CA THR A 168 7.14 24.90 25.54
C THR A 168 5.88 25.12 24.68
N THR A 169 5.81 26.24 23.95
CA THR A 169 4.68 26.55 23.06
C THR A 169 4.55 25.52 21.93
N LYS A 170 5.64 25.21 21.22
CA LYS A 170 5.61 24.21 20.13
C LYS A 170 5.26 22.83 20.67
N ARG A 171 5.82 22.45 21.83
CA ARG A 171 5.52 21.18 22.48
C ARG A 171 4.03 21.03 22.77
N SER A 172 3.40 22.06 23.36
CA SER A 172 1.95 22.03 23.62
C SER A 172 1.13 21.83 22.35
N VAL A 173 1.46 22.56 21.27
CA VAL A 173 0.73 22.48 20.00
C VAL A 173 0.92 21.12 19.33
N PHE A 174 2.16 20.62 19.26
CA PHE A 174 2.46 19.33 18.64
C PHE A 174 1.89 18.17 19.45
N GLN A 175 1.86 18.27 20.78
CA GLN A 175 1.28 17.25 21.64
C GLN A 175 -0.24 17.17 21.46
N ASP A 176 -0.94 18.31 21.37
CA ASP A 176 -2.38 18.32 21.12
C ASP A 176 -2.72 17.69 19.76
N ALA A 177 -2.01 18.10 18.70
CA ALA A 177 -2.16 17.49 17.38
C ALA A 177 -1.85 15.99 17.41
N TYR A 178 -0.75 15.57 18.03
CA TYR A 178 -0.39 14.15 18.17
C TYR A 178 -1.48 13.34 18.87
N ASN A 179 -2.03 13.86 19.98
CA ASN A 179 -3.10 13.19 20.73
C ASN A 179 -4.37 13.04 19.87
N ASN A 180 -4.73 14.06 19.09
CA ASN A 180 -5.91 14.01 18.21
C ASN A 180 -5.70 13.12 16.98
N LEU A 181 -4.47 13.00 16.44
CA LEU A 181 -4.15 12.07 15.36
C LEU A 181 -4.16 10.61 15.84
N THR A 182 -3.89 10.36 17.12
CA THR A 182 -3.69 9.03 17.70
C THR A 182 -4.83 8.55 18.62
N THR A 183 -5.91 9.32 18.76
CA THR A 183 -7.12 8.90 19.49
C THR A 183 -8.05 8.03 18.63
N ARG A 184 -8.72 7.06 19.27
CA ARG A 184 -9.80 6.27 18.65
C ARG A 184 -11.17 6.93 18.71
N ASP A 185 -11.31 8.02 19.48
CA ASP A 185 -12.58 8.73 19.64
C ASP A 185 -12.96 9.44 18.33
N PRO A 186 -14.01 8.98 17.62
CA PRO A 186 -14.40 9.56 16.33
C PRO A 186 -14.91 11.00 16.43
N ALA A 187 -15.26 11.47 17.62
CA ALA A 187 -15.67 12.87 17.84
C ALA A 187 -14.46 13.82 17.93
N LYS A 188 -13.26 13.30 18.16
CA LYS A 188 -12.04 14.08 18.37
C LYS A 188 -10.95 13.78 17.35
N CYS A 189 -11.00 12.62 16.69
CA CYS A 189 -9.92 12.17 15.82
C CYS A 189 -9.65 13.18 14.70
N TRP A 190 -8.38 13.51 14.53
CA TRP A 190 -7.92 14.35 13.43
C TRP A 190 -7.36 13.49 12.31
N THR A 191 -7.43 14.03 11.10
CA THR A 191 -6.62 13.59 9.97
C THR A 191 -5.66 14.66 9.52
N SER A 192 -4.63 14.27 8.76
CA SER A 192 -3.62 15.16 8.20
C SER A 192 -3.64 15.17 6.68
N GLY A 193 -3.32 16.33 6.09
CA GLY A 193 -2.86 16.47 4.71
C GLY A 193 -1.33 16.43 4.58
N GLN A 194 -0.85 16.37 3.34
CA GLN A 194 0.56 16.45 2.95
C GLN A 194 0.70 17.38 1.74
N TRP A 195 1.20 18.61 1.91
CA TRP A 195 1.18 19.60 0.83
C TRP A 195 2.58 19.95 0.32
N MET A 196 2.99 19.20 -0.69
CA MET A 196 4.30 19.33 -1.32
C MET A 196 4.21 19.83 -2.77
N THR A 197 3.29 19.28 -3.55
CA THR A 197 3.26 19.48 -5.01
C THR A 197 2.77 20.88 -5.37
N GLU A 198 3.54 21.56 -6.20
CA GLU A 198 3.21 22.87 -6.79
C GLU A 198 3.24 22.78 -8.31
N ARG A 199 2.91 23.90 -9.00
CA ARG A 199 2.90 23.94 -10.47
C ARG A 199 4.28 23.66 -11.06
N ALA A 200 5.34 24.10 -10.39
CA ALA A 200 6.73 23.87 -10.79
C ALA A 200 7.16 22.39 -10.69
N GLY A 201 6.45 21.56 -9.91
CA GLY A 201 6.74 20.13 -9.82
C GLY A 201 6.30 19.47 -8.52
N GLY A 202 6.04 18.16 -8.60
CA GLY A 202 5.86 17.27 -7.43
C GLY A 202 7.07 16.38 -7.16
N SER A 203 7.64 15.79 -8.22
CA SER A 203 8.84 14.93 -8.11
C SER A 203 10.10 15.71 -7.69
N ASP A 204 10.21 16.96 -8.13
CA ASP A 204 11.26 17.87 -7.68
C ASP A 204 10.65 19.02 -6.88
N VAL A 205 10.56 18.82 -5.57
CA VAL A 205 10.00 19.82 -4.66
C VAL A 205 10.89 21.05 -4.50
N ARG A 206 12.18 21.00 -4.88
CA ARG A 206 13.17 22.07 -4.60
C ARG A 206 12.80 23.40 -5.26
N ASN A 207 12.00 23.34 -6.33
CA ASN A 207 11.48 24.49 -7.06
C ASN A 207 10.18 25.04 -6.46
N SER A 208 9.83 24.66 -5.23
CA SER A 208 8.69 25.25 -4.50
C SER A 208 8.86 26.76 -4.35
N GLU A 209 7.78 27.47 -4.64
CA GLU A 209 7.62 28.92 -4.64
C GLU A 209 6.87 29.41 -3.40
N THR A 210 6.24 28.50 -2.64
CA THR A 210 5.62 28.84 -1.34
C THR A 210 6.69 29.38 -0.38
N THR A 211 6.38 30.50 0.27
CA THR A 211 7.27 31.19 1.22
C THR A 211 6.72 31.13 2.64
N ALA A 212 7.62 31.24 3.62
CA ALA A 212 7.29 31.30 5.04
C ALA A 212 8.14 32.36 5.74
N PHE A 213 7.48 33.30 6.43
CA PHE A 213 8.14 34.37 7.18
C PHE A 213 7.92 34.21 8.67
N GLN A 214 9.02 34.16 9.42
CA GLN A 214 8.99 34.01 10.87
C GLN A 214 8.33 35.23 11.54
N GLN A 215 7.53 34.96 12.56
CA GLN A 215 6.85 35.95 13.40
C GLN A 215 7.51 36.04 14.78
N SER A 216 7.25 37.14 15.50
CA SER A 216 7.82 37.38 16.83
C SER A 216 7.37 36.35 17.88
N ASP A 217 6.22 35.71 17.69
CA ASP A 217 5.69 34.66 18.57
C ASP A 217 6.25 33.25 18.27
N GLY A 218 7.21 33.14 17.33
CA GLY A 218 7.85 31.89 16.92
C GLY A 218 7.05 31.06 15.90
N THR A 219 5.91 31.58 15.42
CA THR A 219 5.18 31.00 14.29
C THR A 219 5.68 31.54 12.95
N TYR A 220 5.14 31.03 11.85
CA TYR A 220 5.41 31.49 10.48
C TYR A 220 4.12 31.81 9.77
N LEU A 221 4.14 32.86 8.95
CA LEU A 221 3.08 33.13 7.97
C LEU A 221 3.49 32.54 6.63
N ILE A 222 2.69 31.60 6.13
CA ILE A 222 2.98 30.80 4.95
C ILE A 222 2.06 31.26 3.81
N SER A 223 2.65 31.62 2.68
CA SER A 223 1.94 32.14 1.50
C SER A 223 2.45 31.48 0.22
N GLY A 224 1.53 31.03 -0.65
CA GLY A 224 1.88 30.31 -1.87
C GLY A 224 0.71 29.55 -2.50
N HIS A 225 1.01 28.63 -3.40
CA HIS A 225 0.00 27.88 -4.14
C HIS A 225 0.31 26.38 -4.16
N LYS A 226 -0.57 25.55 -3.57
CA LYS A 226 -0.46 24.09 -3.57
C LYS A 226 -1.34 23.49 -4.67
N TRP A 227 -0.70 22.76 -5.57
CA TRP A 227 -1.33 22.29 -6.80
C TRP A 227 -2.13 20.99 -6.62
N PHE A 228 -1.71 20.11 -5.71
CA PHE A 228 -2.47 18.93 -5.30
C PHE A 228 -2.46 18.82 -3.79
N SER A 229 -3.63 19.03 -3.18
CA SER A 229 -3.85 18.95 -1.74
C SER A 229 -5.00 17.99 -1.45
N SER A 230 -4.67 16.70 -1.32
CA SER A 230 -5.62 15.67 -0.92
C SER A 230 -6.07 15.82 0.54
N ALA A 231 -7.24 15.26 0.85
CA ALA A 231 -7.89 15.30 2.15
C ALA A 231 -8.04 16.73 2.69
N THR A 232 -8.55 17.63 1.84
CA THR A 232 -8.76 19.05 2.17
C THR A 232 -9.77 19.27 3.32
N ASP A 233 -10.50 18.23 3.71
CA ASP A 233 -11.38 18.16 4.88
C ASP A 233 -10.65 17.80 6.20
N SER A 234 -9.33 17.58 6.16
CA SER A 234 -8.49 17.32 7.33
C SER A 234 -8.35 18.52 8.26
N GLN A 235 -7.91 18.28 9.50
CA GLN A 235 -7.75 19.33 10.51
C GLN A 235 -6.39 20.04 10.43
N MET A 236 -5.37 19.35 9.91
CA MET A 236 -4.01 19.89 9.79
C MET A 236 -3.31 19.41 8.51
N SER A 237 -2.19 20.04 8.15
CA SER A 237 -1.29 19.57 7.10
C SER A 237 0.18 19.74 7.50
N ILE A 238 1.03 18.83 7.00
CA ILE A 238 2.47 19.04 6.93
C ILE A 238 2.82 19.53 5.53
N LEU A 239 3.56 20.64 5.42
CA LEU A 239 3.86 21.31 4.16
C LEU A 239 5.29 21.83 4.06
N LEU A 240 5.76 22.03 2.83
CA LEU A 240 7.05 22.63 2.54
C LEU A 240 6.90 24.10 2.11
N ALA A 241 7.82 24.94 2.57
CA ALA A 241 7.95 26.32 2.11
C ALA A 241 9.40 26.81 2.25
N ARG A 242 9.75 27.86 1.51
CA ARG A 242 11.05 28.52 1.57
C ARG A 242 11.08 29.61 2.64
N THR A 243 12.15 29.67 3.40
CA THR A 243 12.42 30.79 4.32
C THR A 243 13.46 31.72 3.70
N PRO A 244 13.48 33.02 4.01
CA PRO A 244 14.47 33.96 3.48
C PRO A 244 15.90 33.69 3.99
N THR A 245 16.02 32.93 5.08
CA THR A 245 17.24 32.63 5.83
C THR A 245 17.99 31.39 5.31
N SER A 246 17.41 30.63 4.37
CA SER A 246 18.02 29.38 3.88
C SER A 246 17.80 29.16 2.39
N ALA A 247 18.80 28.57 1.73
CA ALA A 247 18.67 28.12 0.35
C ALA A 247 17.76 26.88 0.20
N GLY A 248 17.64 26.08 1.26
CA GLY A 248 16.80 24.88 1.29
C GLY A 248 15.34 25.17 1.64
N LEU A 249 14.47 24.17 1.44
CA LEU A 249 13.10 24.23 1.92
C LEU A 249 13.04 23.90 3.41
N SER A 250 12.07 24.46 4.10
CA SER A 250 11.72 24.17 5.50
C SER A 250 10.40 23.38 5.56
N CYS A 251 10.23 22.57 6.61
CA CYS A 251 9.02 21.78 6.84
C CYS A 251 8.17 22.46 7.91
N PHE A 252 6.86 22.49 7.72
CA PHE A 252 5.92 23.16 8.62
C PHE A 252 4.76 22.24 8.96
N PHE A 253 4.29 22.35 10.20
CA PHE A 253 2.97 21.91 10.63
C PHE A 253 2.04 23.12 10.62
N ALA A 254 0.83 22.98 10.09
CA ALA A 254 -0.17 24.04 10.16
C ALA A 254 -1.60 23.47 10.27
N PRO A 255 -2.43 24.00 11.20
CA PRO A 255 -3.86 23.68 11.21
C PRO A 255 -4.55 24.32 10.01
N LEU A 256 -5.56 23.65 9.44
CA LEU A 256 -6.31 24.18 8.29
C LEU A 256 -7.27 25.30 8.67
N LYS A 257 -7.74 25.28 9.91
CA LYS A 257 -8.72 26.22 10.45
C LYS A 257 -8.25 26.78 11.79
N HIS A 258 -8.69 27.99 12.11
CA HIS A 258 -8.59 28.56 13.44
C HIS A 258 -9.57 27.88 14.41
N ALA A 259 -9.42 28.15 15.71
CA ALA A 259 -10.28 27.56 16.75
C ALA A 259 -11.76 27.96 16.61
N ASP A 260 -12.06 29.09 15.98
CA ASP A 260 -13.42 29.55 15.66
C ASP A 260 -14.02 28.86 14.42
N GLY A 261 -13.26 27.98 13.76
CA GLY A 261 -13.68 27.24 12.57
C GLY A 261 -13.46 27.97 11.24
N SER A 262 -12.97 29.21 11.26
CA SER A 262 -12.60 29.94 10.04
C SER A 262 -11.31 29.38 9.42
N TRP A 263 -11.12 29.56 8.11
CA TRP A 263 -9.92 29.08 7.43
C TRP A 263 -8.66 29.81 7.90
N ASN A 264 -7.58 29.06 8.14
CA ASN A 264 -6.27 29.60 8.50
C ASN A 264 -5.50 30.04 7.24
N GLY A 265 -5.96 31.12 6.60
CA GLY A 265 -5.32 31.62 5.37
C GLY A 265 -5.41 30.67 4.18
N VAL A 266 -6.30 29.66 4.23
CA VAL A 266 -6.49 28.69 3.14
C VAL A 266 -7.68 29.09 2.30
N ARG A 267 -7.48 29.19 0.98
CA ARG A 267 -8.56 29.33 0.01
C ARG A 267 -8.56 28.13 -0.94
N ILE A 268 -9.69 27.43 -1.01
CA ILE A 268 -9.89 26.39 -2.01
C ILE A 268 -10.16 27.06 -3.35
N VAL A 269 -9.27 26.85 -4.32
CA VAL A 269 -9.39 27.40 -5.67
C VAL A 269 -10.37 26.56 -6.48
N ARG A 270 -10.19 25.23 -6.45
CA ARG A 270 -11.09 24.25 -7.07
C ARG A 270 -10.79 22.85 -6.55
N LEU A 271 -11.72 21.92 -6.76
CA LEU A 271 -11.45 20.49 -6.63
C LEU A 271 -10.96 19.90 -7.96
N LYS A 272 -10.15 18.84 -7.87
CA LYS A 272 -9.68 18.08 -9.03
C LYS A 272 -10.77 17.14 -9.54
N ASP A 273 -10.98 17.13 -10.85
CA ASP A 273 -11.72 16.05 -11.51
C ASP A 273 -10.77 14.89 -11.81
N LYS A 274 -11.07 13.71 -11.27
CA LYS A 274 -10.12 12.58 -11.17
C LYS A 274 -10.71 11.30 -11.75
N LEU A 275 -9.86 10.50 -12.40
CA LEU A 275 -10.20 9.16 -12.90
C LEU A 275 -10.82 8.28 -11.80
N GLY A 276 -10.07 8.07 -10.71
CA GLY A 276 -10.48 7.40 -9.49
C GLY A 276 -10.27 8.27 -8.26
N THR A 277 -10.39 7.69 -7.08
CA THR A 277 -10.35 8.37 -5.78
C THR A 277 -11.41 9.46 -5.67
N ARG A 278 -12.59 9.23 -6.25
CA ARG A 278 -13.60 10.28 -6.47
C ARG A 278 -14.20 10.79 -5.16
N ALA A 279 -14.37 9.90 -4.18
CA ALA A 279 -14.80 10.27 -2.84
C ALA A 279 -13.85 11.23 -2.10
N LEU A 280 -12.54 11.17 -2.39
CA LEU A 280 -11.51 11.96 -1.70
C LEU A 280 -11.50 13.42 -2.21
N PRO A 281 -11.70 14.44 -1.35
CA PRO A 281 -11.52 15.83 -1.74
C PRO A 281 -10.03 16.13 -1.97
N THR A 282 -9.68 16.38 -3.23
CA THR A 282 -8.35 16.86 -3.62
C THR A 282 -8.49 18.24 -4.24
N ALA A 283 -7.87 19.24 -3.63
CA ALA A 283 -8.00 20.63 -4.04
C ALA A 283 -6.71 21.22 -4.65
N GLU A 284 -6.88 22.32 -5.39
CA GLU A 284 -5.88 23.38 -5.50
C GLU A 284 -6.12 24.39 -4.39
N LEU A 285 -5.06 24.75 -3.66
CA LEU A 285 -5.13 25.67 -2.55
C LEU A 285 -4.25 26.89 -2.79
N GLU A 286 -4.79 28.06 -2.54
CA GLU A 286 -4.01 29.27 -2.31
C GLU A 286 -3.86 29.47 -0.80
N LEU A 287 -2.63 29.73 -0.38
CA LEU A 287 -2.28 30.04 1.00
C LEU A 287 -1.93 31.53 1.06
N LYS A 288 -2.57 32.24 1.99
CA LYS A 288 -2.29 33.64 2.28
C LYS A 288 -2.18 33.81 3.78
N ASP A 289 -0.96 34.03 4.23
CA ASP A 289 -0.60 34.25 5.63
C ASP A 289 -1.10 33.12 6.55
N MET A 290 -1.07 31.88 6.06
CA MET A 290 -1.42 30.70 6.84
C MET A 290 -0.44 30.56 8.01
N LYS A 291 -0.95 30.57 9.24
CA LYS A 291 -0.12 30.46 10.43
C LYS A 291 0.33 29.01 10.65
N GLY A 292 1.63 28.80 10.76
CA GLY A 292 2.23 27.47 10.95
C GLY A 292 3.43 27.48 11.88
N TYR A 293 3.94 26.29 12.18
CA TYR A 293 5.07 26.05 13.07
C TYR A 293 6.15 25.27 12.34
N LEU A 294 7.39 25.76 12.40
CA LEU A 294 8.54 25.04 11.85
C LEU A 294 8.71 23.67 12.55
N VAL A 295 8.78 22.62 11.73
CA VAL A 295 9.10 21.24 12.09
C VAL A 295 10.59 21.03 11.87
N GLY A 296 11.32 20.74 12.94
CA GLY A 296 12.76 20.59 12.91
C GLY A 296 13.50 21.89 12.64
N GLU A 297 14.50 21.82 11.75
CA GLU A 297 15.42 22.91 11.42
C GLU A 297 15.07 23.57 10.07
N GLU A 298 15.28 24.89 9.98
CA GLU A 298 15.14 25.63 8.72
C GLU A 298 16.09 25.09 7.64
N GLY A 299 15.64 25.07 6.38
CA GLY A 299 16.41 24.59 5.24
C GLY A 299 16.57 23.08 5.13
N LYS A 300 16.15 22.32 6.16
CA LYS A 300 16.22 20.85 6.20
C LYS A 300 14.85 20.18 6.01
N GLY A 301 13.89 20.88 5.41
CA GLY A 301 12.52 20.40 5.22
C GLY A 301 12.40 19.07 4.46
N VAL A 302 13.25 18.86 3.43
CA VAL A 302 13.28 17.58 2.69
C VAL A 302 13.68 16.40 3.60
N LYS A 303 14.56 16.63 4.59
CA LYS A 303 14.92 15.61 5.59
C LYS A 303 13.70 15.23 6.43
N TYR A 304 12.97 16.20 6.97
CA TYR A 304 11.83 15.92 7.86
C TYR A 304 10.63 15.34 7.11
N ILE A 305 10.33 15.84 5.91
CA ILE A 305 9.22 15.30 5.10
C ILE A 305 9.53 13.89 4.57
N SER A 306 10.80 13.49 4.50
CA SER A 306 11.18 12.13 4.07
C SER A 306 10.64 11.04 5.00
N THR A 307 10.52 11.32 6.30
CA THR A 307 9.83 10.44 7.25
C THR A 307 8.40 10.20 6.81
N MET A 308 7.71 11.27 6.41
CA MET A 308 6.33 11.22 5.96
C MET A 308 6.22 10.44 4.65
N LEU A 309 7.07 10.74 3.65
CA LEU A 309 7.15 9.99 2.39
C LEU A 309 7.38 8.49 2.61
N ASN A 310 8.25 8.10 3.53
CA ASN A 310 8.57 6.69 3.76
C ASN A 310 7.35 5.94 4.30
N ILE A 311 6.63 6.50 5.26
CA ILE A 311 5.41 5.89 5.80
C ILE A 311 4.31 5.84 4.74
N THR A 312 4.06 6.93 4.00
CA THR A 312 3.02 6.95 2.97
C THR A 312 3.32 6.00 1.80
N ARG A 313 4.60 5.76 1.48
CA ARG A 313 5.02 4.74 0.50
C ARG A 313 4.72 3.32 0.96
N VAL A 314 4.88 3.02 2.25
CA VAL A 314 4.47 1.72 2.83
C VAL A 314 2.94 1.57 2.80
N HIS A 315 2.18 2.60 3.19
CA HIS A 315 0.71 2.64 3.03
C HIS A 315 0.27 2.40 1.59
N ASN A 316 0.93 3.03 0.61
CA ASN A 316 0.66 2.84 -0.80
C ASN A 316 0.91 1.38 -1.23
N ALA A 317 1.99 0.77 -0.75
CA ALA A 317 2.27 -0.63 -1.05
C ALA A 317 1.22 -1.58 -0.45
N VAL A 318 0.83 -1.37 0.81
CA VAL A 318 -0.22 -2.16 1.47
C VAL A 318 -1.57 -1.97 0.77
N SER A 319 -1.91 -0.74 0.36
CA SER A 319 -3.11 -0.45 -0.45
C SER A 319 -3.09 -1.20 -1.77
N SER A 320 -1.93 -1.28 -2.42
CA SER A 320 -1.75 -1.97 -3.69
C SER A 320 -2.11 -3.47 -3.56
N VAL A 321 -1.44 -4.17 -2.64
CA VAL A 321 -1.73 -5.60 -2.43
C VAL A 321 -3.14 -5.84 -1.86
N SER A 322 -3.69 -4.89 -1.11
CA SER A 322 -5.05 -4.96 -0.59
C SER A 322 -6.12 -4.91 -1.69
N PHE A 323 -6.02 -3.94 -2.62
CA PHE A 323 -6.94 -3.88 -3.75
C PHE A 323 -6.83 -5.13 -4.64
N TRP A 324 -5.60 -5.61 -4.89
CA TRP A 324 -5.40 -6.85 -5.63
C TRP A 324 -6.11 -8.03 -4.95
N ARG A 325 -5.96 -8.20 -3.63
CA ARG A 325 -6.65 -9.25 -2.88
C ARG A 325 -8.16 -9.15 -2.99
N ARG A 326 -8.74 -7.96 -2.88
CA ARG A 326 -10.19 -7.79 -3.06
C ARG A 326 -10.62 -8.19 -4.48
N GLY A 327 -9.86 -7.79 -5.51
CA GLY A 327 -10.08 -8.24 -6.88
C GLY A 327 -10.09 -9.77 -7.00
N LEU A 328 -9.06 -10.43 -6.46
CA LEU A 328 -9.01 -11.90 -6.43
C LEU A 328 -10.15 -12.53 -5.63
N ALA A 329 -10.59 -11.92 -4.53
CA ALA A 329 -11.72 -12.42 -3.74
C ALA A 329 -13.03 -12.38 -4.54
N ILE A 330 -13.29 -11.26 -5.24
CA ILE A 330 -14.44 -11.10 -6.12
C ILE A 330 -14.41 -12.12 -7.26
N VAL A 331 -13.24 -12.29 -7.90
CA VAL A 331 -13.09 -13.28 -8.98
C VAL A 331 -13.30 -14.71 -8.47
N LYS A 332 -12.76 -15.06 -7.30
CA LYS A 332 -12.96 -16.39 -6.69
C LYS A 332 -14.43 -16.64 -6.35
N ALA A 333 -15.14 -15.63 -5.83
CA ALA A 333 -16.56 -15.73 -5.54
C ALA A 333 -17.39 -15.89 -6.83
N PHE A 334 -17.12 -15.08 -7.85
CA PHE A 334 -17.77 -15.19 -9.16
C PHE A 334 -17.49 -16.54 -9.82
N ALA A 335 -16.26 -17.04 -9.75
CA ALA A 335 -15.87 -18.30 -10.37
C ALA A 335 -16.62 -19.51 -9.80
N LYS A 336 -17.09 -19.43 -8.54
CA LYS A 336 -17.89 -20.48 -7.87
C LYS A 336 -19.33 -20.58 -8.40
N VAL A 337 -19.93 -19.46 -8.79
CA VAL A 337 -21.34 -19.39 -9.22
C VAL A 337 -21.52 -19.26 -10.72
N ARG A 338 -20.49 -18.82 -11.45
CA ARG A 338 -20.55 -18.64 -12.90
C ARG A 338 -20.25 -19.96 -13.61
N LYS A 339 -21.17 -20.36 -14.51
CA LYS A 339 -21.00 -21.54 -15.35
C LYS A 339 -20.67 -21.17 -16.80
N THR A 340 -19.76 -21.94 -17.40
CA THR A 340 -19.50 -22.00 -18.85
C THR A 340 -19.36 -23.46 -19.25
N GLN A 341 -19.90 -23.84 -20.41
CA GLN A 341 -19.88 -25.25 -20.85
C GLN A 341 -20.39 -26.23 -19.76
N ASN A 342 -21.45 -25.83 -19.05
CA ASN A 342 -22.06 -26.58 -17.93
C ASN A 342 -21.16 -26.87 -16.72
N LYS A 343 -20.02 -26.17 -16.58
CA LYS A 343 -19.13 -26.28 -15.41
C LYS A 343 -18.90 -24.91 -14.79
N GLU A 344 -18.75 -24.88 -13.47
CA GLU A 344 -18.33 -23.66 -12.78
C GLU A 344 -16.92 -23.24 -13.24
N LEU A 345 -16.66 -21.94 -13.36
CA LEU A 345 -15.37 -21.43 -13.85
C LEU A 345 -14.18 -21.92 -13.02
N TRP A 346 -14.34 -22.09 -11.71
CA TRP A 346 -13.27 -22.62 -10.84
C TRP A 346 -12.88 -24.07 -11.16
N LYS A 347 -13.66 -24.80 -11.96
CA LYS A 347 -13.33 -26.15 -12.44
C LYS A 347 -12.67 -26.14 -13.83
N ILE A 348 -12.58 -24.99 -14.50
CA ILE A 348 -12.01 -24.87 -15.84
C ILE A 348 -10.49 -24.67 -15.73
N PRO A 349 -9.65 -25.60 -16.24
CA PRO A 349 -8.20 -25.53 -16.08
C PRO A 349 -7.54 -24.25 -16.63
N LEU A 350 -8.07 -23.71 -17.73
CA LEU A 350 -7.57 -22.45 -18.30
C LEU A 350 -7.77 -21.27 -17.33
N HIS A 351 -8.98 -21.14 -16.78
CA HIS A 351 -9.29 -20.09 -15.80
C HIS A 351 -8.48 -20.26 -14.53
N LEU A 352 -8.40 -21.50 -14.00
CA LEU A 352 -7.56 -21.84 -12.85
C LEU A 352 -6.09 -21.47 -13.05
N SER A 353 -5.52 -21.74 -14.22
CA SER A 353 -4.11 -21.42 -14.50
C SER A 353 -3.85 -19.92 -14.46
N GLY A 354 -4.79 -19.09 -14.94
CA GLY A 354 -4.72 -17.63 -14.84
C GLY A 354 -4.76 -17.14 -13.40
N LEU A 355 -5.71 -17.65 -12.60
CA LEU A 355 -5.81 -17.33 -11.17
C LEU A 355 -4.58 -17.76 -10.38
N ALA A 356 -4.06 -18.96 -10.65
CA ALA A 356 -2.88 -19.51 -10.00
C ALA A 356 -1.64 -18.64 -10.26
N LYS A 357 -1.49 -18.13 -11.49
CA LYS A 357 -0.43 -17.20 -11.84
C LYS A 357 -0.54 -15.87 -11.09
N MET A 358 -1.73 -15.27 -11.04
CA MET A 358 -1.96 -14.06 -10.25
C MET A 358 -1.68 -14.29 -8.76
N GLU A 359 -2.06 -15.46 -8.23
CA GLU A 359 -1.82 -15.82 -6.83
C GLU A 359 -0.30 -15.95 -6.54
N VAL A 360 0.51 -16.53 -7.43
CA VAL A 360 1.99 -16.55 -7.28
C VAL A 360 2.54 -15.12 -7.20
N GLN A 361 2.15 -14.24 -8.12
CA GLN A 361 2.65 -12.87 -8.15
C GLN A 361 2.18 -12.07 -6.92
N PHE A 362 0.92 -12.28 -6.49
CA PHE A 362 0.34 -11.67 -5.30
C PHE A 362 1.12 -12.06 -4.04
N ARG A 363 1.42 -13.35 -3.84
CA ARG A 363 2.19 -13.85 -2.69
C ARG A 363 3.58 -13.24 -2.60
N ALA A 364 4.27 -13.12 -3.74
CA ALA A 364 5.58 -12.49 -3.83
C ALA A 364 5.53 -11.00 -3.42
N ASN A 365 4.49 -10.27 -3.84
CA ASN A 365 4.27 -8.87 -3.49
C ASN A 365 3.89 -8.70 -2.01
N MET A 366 3.08 -9.60 -1.46
CA MET A 366 2.72 -9.61 -0.05
C MET A 366 3.93 -9.84 0.84
N GLN A 367 4.84 -10.75 0.48
CA GLN A 367 6.08 -10.96 1.23
C GLN A 367 6.95 -9.71 1.29
N LEU A 368 7.20 -9.08 0.14
CA LEU A 368 7.97 -7.83 0.08
C LEU A 368 7.30 -6.72 0.92
N THR A 369 5.97 -6.64 0.87
CA THR A 369 5.16 -5.67 1.65
C THR A 369 5.28 -5.90 3.15
N TYR A 370 4.97 -7.11 3.63
CA TYR A 370 4.95 -7.40 5.06
C TYR A 370 6.35 -7.43 5.68
N PHE A 371 7.37 -7.83 4.92
CA PHE A 371 8.75 -7.67 5.37
C PHE A 371 9.10 -6.20 5.57
N THR A 372 8.77 -5.32 4.61
CA THR A 372 9.01 -3.88 4.74
C THR A 372 8.24 -3.27 5.92
N VAL A 373 7.00 -3.71 6.15
CA VAL A 373 6.19 -3.34 7.32
C VAL A 373 6.86 -3.78 8.63
N ALA A 374 7.37 -5.01 8.70
CA ALA A 374 8.08 -5.51 9.88
C ALA A 374 9.33 -4.67 10.17
N LEU A 375 10.12 -4.38 9.13
CA LEU A 375 11.30 -3.52 9.27
C LEU A 375 10.97 -2.11 9.75
N LEU A 376 9.89 -1.51 9.27
CA LEU A 376 9.42 -0.21 9.75
C LEU A 376 9.11 -0.26 11.26
N GLY A 377 8.43 -1.31 11.72
CA GLY A 377 8.16 -1.50 13.15
C GLY A 377 9.45 -1.65 13.97
N PHE A 378 10.43 -2.38 13.45
CA PHE A 378 11.71 -2.61 14.13
C PHE A 378 12.60 -1.36 14.17
N ASP A 379 12.55 -0.52 13.13
CA ASP A 379 13.24 0.78 13.10
C ASP A 379 12.67 1.73 14.17
N GLU A 380 11.35 1.72 14.35
CA GLU A 380 10.66 2.62 15.28
C GLU A 380 10.72 2.16 16.74
N GLN A 381 10.61 0.86 17.00
CA GLN A 381 10.45 0.30 18.35
C GLN A 381 11.67 -0.50 18.84
N GLY A 382 12.67 -0.72 17.97
CA GLY A 382 13.78 -1.63 18.22
C GLY A 382 13.51 -3.05 17.74
N MET A 383 14.59 -3.82 17.61
CA MET A 383 14.55 -5.20 17.11
C MET A 383 13.92 -6.16 18.12
N PRO A 384 13.13 -7.16 17.67
CA PRO A 384 12.66 -8.21 18.55
C PRO A 384 13.83 -9.07 19.05
N GLU A 385 13.76 -9.46 20.34
CA GLU A 385 14.77 -10.30 20.98
C GLU A 385 14.88 -11.66 20.28
N LYS A 386 13.75 -12.33 20.09
CA LYS A 386 13.63 -13.57 19.32
C LYS A 386 13.26 -13.25 17.88
N ARG A 387 14.11 -13.66 16.93
CA ARG A 387 13.88 -13.46 15.50
C ARG A 387 14.43 -14.63 14.69
N ALA A 388 13.86 -14.85 13.52
CA ALA A 388 14.33 -15.87 12.61
C ALA A 388 15.74 -15.54 12.09
N PRO A 389 16.60 -16.54 11.79
CA PRO A 389 17.99 -16.31 11.37
C PRO A 389 18.15 -15.48 10.10
N TRP A 390 17.14 -15.48 9.24
CA TRP A 390 17.11 -14.70 7.99
C TRP A 390 16.73 -13.24 8.21
N MET A 391 16.24 -12.83 9.38
CA MET A 391 15.95 -11.43 9.69
C MET A 391 17.23 -10.57 9.74
N PRO A 392 17.12 -9.23 9.70
CA PRO A 392 18.26 -8.35 9.97
C PRO A 392 18.87 -8.59 11.35
N LYS A 393 20.17 -8.34 11.46
CA LYS A 393 20.97 -8.57 12.68
C LYS A 393 20.76 -7.49 13.72
N ASP A 394 20.69 -6.23 13.27
CA ASP A 394 20.61 -5.05 14.12
C ASP A 394 19.84 -3.90 13.43
N GLY A 395 19.63 -2.81 14.15
CA GLY A 395 18.94 -1.63 13.63
C GLY A 395 19.67 -0.93 12.48
N LYS A 396 21.00 -1.07 12.37
CA LYS A 396 21.76 -0.48 11.25
C LYS A 396 21.45 -1.21 9.95
N GLU A 397 21.43 -2.54 9.98
CA GLU A 397 21.03 -3.34 8.81
C GLU A 397 19.56 -3.06 8.43
N VAL A 398 18.66 -2.91 9.42
CA VAL A 398 17.25 -2.50 9.17
C VAL A 398 17.16 -1.17 8.42
N ALA A 399 17.82 -0.12 8.92
CA ALA A 399 17.77 1.20 8.31
C ALA A 399 18.33 1.20 6.87
N LEU A 400 19.45 0.48 6.64
CA LEU A 400 20.06 0.33 5.31
C LEU A 400 19.18 -0.44 4.33
N MET A 401 18.46 -1.46 4.80
CA MET A 401 17.49 -2.19 4.00
C MET A 401 16.24 -1.35 3.71
N LEU A 402 15.66 -0.67 4.70
CA LEU A 402 14.50 0.21 4.52
C LEU A 402 14.74 1.32 3.50
N ARG A 403 15.97 1.84 3.43
CA ARG A 403 16.39 2.85 2.44
C ARG A 403 16.14 2.41 0.99
N VAL A 404 16.15 1.10 0.72
CA VAL A 404 15.96 0.50 -0.60
C VAL A 404 14.59 -0.16 -0.73
N LEU A 405 14.18 -0.92 0.30
CA LEU A 405 12.96 -1.71 0.23
C LEU A 405 11.71 -0.82 0.22
N THR A 406 11.72 0.33 0.88
CA THR A 406 10.58 1.28 0.87
C THR A 406 10.25 1.80 -0.54
N PRO A 407 11.19 2.37 -1.32
CA PRO A 407 10.89 2.74 -2.71
C PRO A 407 10.64 1.51 -3.61
N LEU A 408 11.34 0.39 -3.39
CA LEU A 408 11.17 -0.84 -4.18
C LEU A 408 9.77 -1.42 -4.04
N VAL A 409 9.30 -1.60 -2.81
CA VAL A 409 7.99 -2.20 -2.53
C VAL A 409 6.86 -1.34 -3.08
N LYS A 410 6.96 -0.02 -2.93
CA LYS A 410 5.97 0.91 -3.49
C LYS A 410 5.91 0.79 -5.01
N MET A 411 7.05 0.87 -5.69
CA MET A 411 7.04 0.88 -7.17
C MET A 411 6.55 -0.44 -7.77
N VAL A 412 6.92 -1.58 -7.18
CA VAL A 412 6.60 -2.92 -7.71
C VAL A 412 5.12 -3.23 -7.49
N THR A 413 4.65 -3.11 -6.25
CA THR A 413 3.27 -3.45 -5.88
C THR A 413 2.26 -2.56 -6.61
N ALA A 414 2.54 -1.25 -6.72
CA ALA A 414 1.67 -0.31 -7.41
C ALA A 414 1.55 -0.60 -8.91
N LYS A 415 2.66 -1.01 -9.57
CA LYS A 415 2.63 -1.40 -10.98
C LYS A 415 1.91 -2.72 -11.19
N ALA A 416 2.17 -3.72 -10.35
CA ALA A 416 1.56 -5.05 -10.45
C ALA A 416 0.04 -5.01 -10.20
N THR A 417 -0.42 -4.18 -9.27
CA THR A 417 -1.83 -4.10 -8.90
C THR A 417 -2.72 -3.60 -10.05
N VAL A 418 -2.26 -2.61 -10.82
CA VAL A 418 -3.03 -2.07 -11.96
C VAL A 418 -3.28 -3.15 -13.02
N SER A 419 -2.24 -3.89 -13.43
CA SER A 419 -2.40 -4.97 -14.41
C SER A 419 -3.23 -6.12 -13.85
N SER A 420 -3.05 -6.46 -12.58
CA SER A 420 -3.77 -7.57 -11.96
C SER A 420 -5.26 -7.29 -11.77
N LEU A 421 -5.63 -6.05 -11.48
CA LEU A 421 -7.04 -5.64 -11.41
C LEU A 421 -7.69 -5.60 -12.79
N ALA A 422 -6.94 -5.28 -13.84
CA ALA A 422 -7.45 -5.40 -15.22
C ALA A 422 -7.78 -6.87 -15.55
N GLU A 423 -6.89 -7.80 -15.20
CA GLU A 423 -7.12 -9.24 -15.36
C GLU A 423 -8.31 -9.73 -14.51
N CYS A 424 -8.43 -9.24 -13.28
CA CYS A 424 -9.57 -9.56 -12.42
C CYS A 424 -10.89 -9.06 -13.01
N MET A 425 -10.89 -7.86 -13.61
CA MET A 425 -12.05 -7.31 -14.31
C MET A 425 -12.44 -8.17 -15.52
N GLU A 426 -11.46 -8.61 -16.32
CA GLU A 426 -11.67 -9.51 -17.45
C GLU A 426 -12.26 -10.87 -17.02
N CYS A 427 -11.84 -11.40 -15.87
CA CYS A 427 -12.38 -12.65 -15.32
C CYS A 427 -13.90 -12.61 -15.04
N LEU A 428 -14.48 -11.42 -14.83
CA LEU A 428 -15.94 -11.24 -14.67
C LEU A 428 -16.67 -11.00 -16.01
N GLY A 429 -15.94 -10.83 -17.11
CA GLY A 429 -16.50 -10.42 -18.40
C GLY A 429 -17.20 -9.06 -18.32
N GLY A 430 -18.33 -8.92 -19.02
CA GLY A 430 -19.07 -7.64 -19.09
C GLY A 430 -19.51 -7.09 -17.73
N VAL A 431 -19.78 -7.95 -16.74
CA VAL A 431 -20.15 -7.52 -15.37
C VAL A 431 -19.00 -6.80 -14.68
N GLY A 432 -17.76 -7.22 -14.92
CA GLY A 432 -16.57 -6.61 -14.34
C GLY A 432 -16.40 -5.14 -14.73
N TYR A 433 -16.93 -4.75 -15.89
CA TYR A 433 -16.83 -3.40 -16.45
C TYR A 433 -17.95 -2.45 -15.97
N LEU A 434 -18.87 -2.93 -15.13
CA LEU A 434 -19.97 -2.15 -14.59
C LEU A 434 -19.56 -1.43 -13.29
N GLU A 435 -20.18 -0.27 -13.04
CA GLU A 435 -19.91 0.59 -11.86
C GLU A 435 -20.98 0.50 -10.77
N ASN A 436 -22.06 -0.25 -11.01
CA ASN A 436 -23.32 -0.05 -10.29
C ASN A 436 -23.36 -0.66 -8.88
N GLU A 437 -22.64 -1.77 -8.63
CA GLU A 437 -22.76 -2.57 -7.40
C GLU A 437 -21.47 -2.59 -6.58
N GLN A 438 -21.45 -1.95 -5.40
CA GLN A 438 -20.21 -1.72 -4.64
C GLN A 438 -19.56 -2.99 -4.06
N GLU A 439 -20.33 -4.01 -3.69
CA GLU A 439 -19.79 -5.27 -3.14
C GLU A 439 -18.77 -5.92 -4.09
N LEU A 440 -19.07 -5.87 -5.39
CA LEU A 440 -18.31 -6.52 -6.46
C LEU A 440 -17.66 -5.51 -7.41
N ASN A 441 -17.64 -4.22 -7.08
CA ASN A 441 -17.19 -3.15 -7.97
C ASN A 441 -15.66 -3.17 -8.16
N ILE A 442 -15.18 -4.08 -9.02
CA ILE A 442 -13.78 -4.12 -9.46
C ILE A 442 -13.43 -2.87 -10.28
N THR A 443 -14.36 -2.29 -11.03
CA THR A 443 -14.10 -1.07 -11.82
C THR A 443 -13.63 0.09 -10.95
N ARG A 444 -14.28 0.32 -9.79
CA ARG A 444 -13.84 1.30 -8.79
C ARG A 444 -12.43 1.00 -8.28
N LEU A 445 -12.17 -0.25 -7.87
CA LEU A 445 -10.84 -0.65 -7.40
C LEU A 445 -9.77 -0.42 -8.46
N TYR A 446 -10.06 -0.74 -9.73
CA TYR A 446 -9.17 -0.49 -10.86
C TYR A 446 -8.91 1.01 -11.04
N ARG A 447 -9.96 1.85 -11.09
CA ARG A 447 -9.82 3.32 -11.19
C ARG A 447 -8.98 3.90 -10.06
N ASP A 448 -9.21 3.45 -8.83
CA ASP A 448 -8.51 3.92 -7.65
C ASP A 448 -7.05 3.46 -7.65
N ALA A 449 -6.79 2.20 -8.00
CA ALA A 449 -5.44 1.63 -8.07
C ALA A 449 -4.53 2.34 -9.08
N ASN A 450 -5.08 2.93 -10.14
CA ASN A 450 -4.31 3.68 -11.14
C ASN A 450 -3.56 4.88 -10.55
N VAL A 451 -3.94 5.35 -9.36
CA VAL A 451 -3.26 6.46 -8.68
C VAL A 451 -1.97 6.03 -7.95
N LEU A 452 -1.91 4.77 -7.52
CA LEU A 452 -0.82 4.22 -6.70
C LEU A 452 0.56 4.27 -7.39
N PRO A 453 0.72 4.07 -8.71
CA PRO A 453 2.02 4.25 -9.36
C PRO A 453 2.41 5.72 -9.56
N ILE A 454 1.53 6.68 -9.23
CA ILE A 454 1.71 8.11 -9.49
C ILE A 454 2.06 8.87 -8.21
N TRP A 455 1.27 8.72 -7.15
CA TRP A 455 1.47 9.42 -5.87
C TRP A 455 2.78 9.06 -5.18
N GLU A 456 3.30 9.92 -4.30
CA GLU A 456 4.48 9.65 -3.45
C GLU A 456 5.75 9.17 -4.19
N GLY A 457 5.86 9.54 -5.47
CA GLY A 457 6.97 9.19 -6.36
C GLY A 457 6.55 8.20 -7.44
N THR A 458 6.75 8.60 -8.70
CA THR A 458 6.48 7.72 -9.84
C THR A 458 7.49 6.56 -9.88
N THR A 459 7.16 5.50 -10.63
CA THR A 459 8.06 4.34 -10.80
C THR A 459 9.50 4.75 -11.13
N ASN A 460 9.70 5.67 -12.08
CA ASN A 460 11.04 6.11 -12.48
C ASN A 460 11.75 6.92 -11.38
N VAL A 461 11.02 7.80 -10.67
CA VAL A 461 11.60 8.59 -9.57
C VAL A 461 12.11 7.67 -8.47
N LEU A 462 11.34 6.63 -8.13
CA LEU A 462 11.73 5.65 -7.13
C LEU A 462 12.87 4.74 -7.62
N SER A 463 12.90 4.38 -8.90
CA SER A 463 14.03 3.66 -9.49
C SER A 463 15.34 4.45 -9.39
N VAL A 464 15.31 5.76 -9.67
CA VAL A 464 16.48 6.62 -9.47
C VAL A 464 16.90 6.67 -8.00
N ASP A 465 15.94 6.71 -7.08
CA ASP A 465 16.23 6.72 -5.64
C ASP A 465 16.90 5.43 -5.15
N ILE A 466 16.45 4.27 -5.63
CA ILE A 466 17.04 2.95 -5.35
C ILE A 466 18.48 2.90 -5.84
N ILE A 467 18.73 3.28 -7.10
CA ILE A 467 20.08 3.24 -7.67
C ILE A 467 21.02 4.22 -6.96
N ARG A 468 20.53 5.38 -6.52
CA ARG A 468 21.32 6.30 -5.67
C ARG A 468 21.69 5.67 -4.33
N ALA A 469 20.78 4.94 -3.69
CA ALA A 469 21.07 4.23 -2.45
C ALA A 469 22.15 3.14 -2.62
N PHE A 470 22.20 2.49 -3.78
CA PHE A 470 23.21 1.47 -4.10
C PHE A 470 24.58 2.05 -4.43
N THR A 471 24.61 3.17 -5.17
CA THR A 471 25.86 3.77 -5.68
C THR A 471 26.55 4.70 -4.68
N LYS A 472 25.82 5.26 -3.71
CA LYS A 472 26.34 6.28 -2.77
C LYS A 472 26.26 5.87 -1.29
N GLY A 473 25.94 4.61 -0.98
CA GLY A 473 25.80 4.17 0.41
C GLY A 473 25.96 2.67 0.62
N ASP A 474 25.85 2.24 1.87
CA ASP A 474 26.10 0.85 2.29
C ASP A 474 24.89 -0.08 2.04
N SER A 475 23.81 0.40 1.43
CA SER A 475 22.59 -0.37 1.25
C SER A 475 22.77 -1.58 0.31
N LEU A 476 23.65 -1.48 -0.70
CA LEU A 476 24.00 -2.62 -1.55
C LEU A 476 24.68 -3.73 -0.74
N ALA A 477 25.63 -3.37 0.12
CA ALA A 477 26.33 -4.31 0.99
C ALA A 477 25.38 -4.97 1.98
N ALA A 478 24.51 -4.20 2.65
CA ALA A 478 23.50 -4.72 3.57
C ALA A 478 22.56 -5.73 2.87
N LEU A 479 22.02 -5.37 1.71
CA LEU A 479 21.13 -6.27 0.97
C LEU A 479 21.86 -7.53 0.47
N ASN A 480 23.11 -7.38 0.01
CA ASN A 480 23.96 -8.51 -0.37
C ASN A 480 24.20 -9.48 0.81
N THR A 481 24.51 -8.94 1.99
CA THR A 481 24.73 -9.74 3.20
C THR A 481 23.45 -10.43 3.67
N TRP A 482 22.29 -9.79 3.52
CA TRP A 482 21.00 -10.44 3.79
C TRP A 482 20.68 -11.55 2.79
N LEU A 483 20.82 -11.28 1.48
CA LEU A 483 20.60 -12.27 0.42
C LEU A 483 21.55 -13.47 0.54
N GLY A 484 22.81 -13.24 0.92
CA GLY A 484 23.78 -14.30 1.20
C GLY A 484 23.26 -15.26 2.29
N ARG A 485 22.74 -14.74 3.40
CA ARG A 485 22.14 -15.59 4.47
C ARG A 485 20.99 -16.44 3.96
N VAL A 486 20.13 -15.88 3.10
CA VAL A 486 19.04 -16.63 2.49
C VAL A 486 19.60 -17.70 1.56
N PHE A 487 20.50 -17.35 0.64
CA PHE A 487 20.99 -18.28 -0.38
C PHE A 487 21.89 -19.38 0.18
N ASP A 488 22.63 -19.12 1.26
CA ASP A 488 23.54 -20.06 1.92
C ASP A 488 22.83 -20.95 2.95
N GLY A 489 21.54 -20.71 3.22
CA GLY A 489 20.75 -21.51 4.15
C GLY A 489 20.61 -22.97 3.73
N GLN A 490 20.67 -23.89 4.70
CA GLN A 490 20.41 -25.32 4.54
C GLN A 490 18.89 -25.61 4.45
N GLY A 491 18.21 -24.91 3.55
CA GLY A 491 16.77 -25.01 3.33
C GLY A 491 16.37 -26.27 2.55
N HIS A 492 15.13 -26.31 2.07
CA HIS A 492 14.61 -27.50 1.39
C HIS A 492 15.37 -27.81 0.08
N ASN A 493 15.77 -29.07 -0.11
CA ASN A 493 16.63 -29.50 -1.24
C ASN A 493 16.04 -29.19 -2.63
N SER A 494 14.71 -29.20 -2.77
CA SER A 494 14.04 -28.88 -4.04
C SER A 494 14.26 -27.44 -4.51
N LEU A 495 14.68 -26.54 -3.63
CA LEU A 495 14.92 -25.12 -3.95
C LEU A 495 16.37 -24.81 -4.33
N ARG A 496 17.26 -25.82 -4.38
CA ARG A 496 18.68 -25.63 -4.70
C ARG A 496 18.91 -24.92 -6.03
N GLU A 497 18.20 -25.34 -7.08
CA GLU A 497 18.30 -24.72 -8.40
C GLU A 497 17.75 -23.29 -8.39
N ALA A 498 16.61 -23.07 -7.73
CA ALA A 498 16.02 -21.75 -7.58
C ALA A 498 16.99 -20.77 -6.87
N ARG A 499 17.66 -21.19 -5.80
CA ARG A 499 18.71 -20.39 -5.13
C ARG A 499 19.87 -20.06 -6.06
N ALA A 500 20.31 -21.02 -6.87
CA ALA A 500 21.40 -20.80 -7.82
C ALA A 500 21.02 -19.73 -8.86
N VAL A 501 19.80 -19.78 -9.41
CA VAL A 501 19.29 -18.77 -10.34
C VAL A 501 19.22 -17.38 -9.70
N LEU A 502 18.70 -17.28 -8.47
CA LEU A 502 18.64 -16.01 -7.74
C LEU A 502 20.05 -15.45 -7.47
N ARG A 503 20.99 -16.31 -7.05
CA ARG A 503 22.37 -15.91 -6.77
C ARG A 503 23.09 -15.41 -8.02
N THR A 504 22.98 -16.13 -9.14
CA THR A 504 23.55 -15.70 -10.42
C THR A 504 22.96 -14.35 -10.85
N THR A 505 21.63 -14.23 -10.82
CA THR A 505 20.95 -12.98 -11.19
C THR A 505 21.39 -11.80 -10.28
N TRP A 506 21.52 -12.05 -8.97
CA TRP A 506 22.01 -11.03 -8.02
C TRP A 506 23.46 -10.63 -8.30
N ASN A 507 24.33 -11.59 -8.58
CA ASN A 507 25.73 -11.32 -8.91
C ASN A 507 25.87 -10.49 -10.18
N ASP A 508 25.05 -10.74 -11.19
CA ASP A 508 25.02 -9.95 -12.43
C ASP A 508 24.60 -8.50 -12.15
N ILE A 509 23.54 -8.30 -11.35
CA ILE A 509 23.06 -6.96 -10.93
C ILE A 509 24.15 -6.24 -10.11
N LYS A 510 24.78 -6.92 -9.15
CA LYS A 510 25.82 -6.36 -8.30
C LYS A 510 27.03 -5.94 -9.13
N GLN A 511 27.54 -6.81 -9.99
CA GLN A 511 28.67 -6.50 -10.87
C GLN A 511 28.37 -5.32 -11.79
N PHE A 512 27.14 -5.25 -12.31
CA PHE A 512 26.70 -4.09 -13.09
C PHE A 512 26.72 -2.82 -12.23
N ALA A 513 26.11 -2.84 -11.04
CA ALA A 513 26.03 -1.67 -10.15
C ALA A 513 27.41 -1.18 -9.68
N GLU A 514 28.40 -2.06 -9.52
CA GLU A 514 29.76 -1.71 -9.13
C GLU A 514 30.61 -1.15 -10.29
N LYS A 515 30.32 -1.53 -11.54
CA LYS A 515 31.11 -1.14 -12.72
C LYS A 515 30.49 -0.01 -13.55
N ALA A 516 29.17 0.12 -13.55
CA ALA A 516 28.46 1.09 -14.37
C ALA A 516 28.81 2.52 -13.95
N SER A 517 28.93 3.42 -14.92
CA SER A 517 28.97 4.86 -14.61
C SER A 517 27.63 5.30 -13.99
N THR A 518 27.61 6.46 -13.35
CA THR A 518 26.35 7.01 -12.81
C THR A 518 25.31 7.19 -13.92
N GLU A 519 25.73 7.68 -15.09
CA GLU A 519 24.88 7.90 -16.25
C GLU A 519 24.32 6.58 -16.81
N GLU A 520 25.17 5.55 -16.93
CA GLU A 520 24.73 4.24 -17.42
C GLU A 520 23.74 3.59 -16.44
N ALA A 521 24.03 3.62 -15.14
CA ALA A 521 23.16 3.10 -14.11
C ALA A 521 21.79 3.82 -14.09
N LEU A 522 21.78 5.14 -14.32
CA LEU A 522 20.55 5.93 -14.43
C LEU A 522 19.74 5.57 -15.68
N SER A 523 20.40 5.33 -16.82
CA SER A 523 19.72 4.94 -18.07
C SER A 523 18.94 3.61 -17.97
N LYS A 524 19.42 2.69 -17.13
CA LYS A 524 18.84 1.34 -16.92
C LYS A 524 18.15 1.19 -15.55
N CYS A 525 18.00 2.28 -14.78
CA CYS A 525 17.63 2.20 -13.36
C CYS A 525 16.30 1.48 -13.10
N ARG A 526 15.34 1.62 -14.01
CA ARG A 526 14.03 0.97 -13.89
C ARG A 526 14.14 -0.54 -14.03
N ASP A 527 14.84 -1.00 -15.06
CA ASP A 527 15.02 -2.43 -15.32
C ASP A 527 15.86 -3.09 -14.23
N LEU A 528 16.91 -2.39 -13.75
CA LEU A 528 17.69 -2.83 -12.59
C LEU A 528 16.82 -2.94 -11.34
N SER A 529 15.95 -1.96 -11.08
CA SER A 529 15.04 -1.98 -9.93
C SER A 529 14.08 -3.19 -9.98
N PHE A 530 13.56 -3.54 -11.16
CA PHE A 530 12.74 -4.75 -11.31
C PHE A 530 13.55 -6.05 -11.24
N GLY A 531 14.81 -6.06 -11.70
CA GLY A 531 15.72 -7.17 -11.47
C GLY A 531 16.01 -7.41 -9.98
N ILE A 532 16.22 -6.33 -9.22
CA ILE A 532 16.36 -6.38 -7.75
C ILE A 532 15.08 -6.93 -7.12
N ALA A 533 13.91 -6.46 -7.57
CA ALA A 533 12.61 -6.95 -7.10
C ALA A 533 12.45 -8.46 -7.34
N PHE A 534 12.76 -8.95 -8.53
CA PHE A 534 12.72 -10.38 -8.86
C PHE A 534 13.53 -11.21 -7.87
N VAL A 535 14.77 -10.78 -7.60
CA VAL A 535 15.69 -11.48 -6.69
C VAL A 535 15.18 -11.45 -5.26
N VAL A 536 14.84 -10.26 -4.76
CA VAL A 536 14.43 -10.05 -3.36
C VAL A 536 13.11 -10.76 -3.06
N MET A 537 12.13 -10.65 -3.96
CA MET A 537 10.85 -11.35 -3.81
C MET A 537 11.01 -12.87 -3.90
N GLY A 538 11.86 -13.36 -4.81
CA GLY A 538 12.21 -14.77 -4.89
C GLY A 538 12.87 -15.29 -3.61
N ALA A 539 13.79 -14.50 -3.03
CA ALA A 539 14.42 -14.83 -1.75
C ALA A 539 13.39 -14.95 -0.62
N PHE A 540 12.39 -14.06 -0.55
CA PHE A 540 11.33 -14.18 0.45
C PHE A 540 10.43 -15.41 0.24
N LEU A 541 10.08 -15.74 -1.01
CA LEU A 541 9.30 -16.96 -1.29
C LEU A 541 10.07 -18.23 -0.88
N VAL A 542 11.39 -18.22 -1.06
CA VAL A 542 12.25 -19.30 -0.60
C VAL A 542 12.28 -19.38 0.94
N VAL A 543 12.41 -18.24 1.64
CA VAL A 543 12.31 -18.17 3.11
C VAL A 543 10.97 -18.72 3.61
N ASP A 544 9.86 -18.34 2.96
CA ASP A 544 8.52 -18.83 3.30
C ASP A 544 8.41 -20.35 3.13
N ALA A 545 8.98 -20.89 2.06
CA ALA A 545 8.99 -22.32 1.79
C ALA A 545 9.89 -23.12 2.76
N ASP A 546 11.08 -22.60 3.11
CA ASP A 546 11.98 -23.28 4.05
C ASP A 546 11.46 -23.31 5.48
N ARG A 547 10.60 -22.35 5.84
CA ARG A 547 10.08 -22.18 7.20
C ARG A 547 9.47 -23.47 7.73
N ASP A 548 8.71 -24.17 6.90
CA ASP A 548 7.97 -25.38 7.26
C ASP A 548 7.96 -26.47 6.18
N GLY A 549 8.62 -26.25 5.04
CA GLY A 549 8.64 -27.22 3.93
C GLY A 549 7.29 -27.39 3.24
N ASP A 550 6.36 -26.43 3.38
CA ASP A 550 5.04 -26.51 2.76
C ASP A 550 5.15 -26.71 1.23
N PRO A 551 4.58 -27.80 0.68
CA PRO A 551 4.71 -28.10 -0.75
C PRO A 551 4.17 -27.00 -1.65
N LEU A 552 3.13 -26.27 -1.21
CA LEU A 552 2.55 -25.19 -1.98
C LEU A 552 3.43 -23.93 -1.96
N ALA A 553 4.06 -23.60 -0.83
CA ALA A 553 5.04 -22.53 -0.75
C ALA A 553 6.28 -22.83 -1.62
N ILE A 554 6.76 -24.07 -1.60
CA ILE A 554 7.83 -24.54 -2.52
C ILE A 554 7.39 -24.34 -3.97
N GLU A 555 6.18 -24.75 -4.32
CA GLU A 555 5.65 -24.57 -5.67
C GLU A 555 5.61 -23.10 -6.10
N VAL A 556 5.13 -22.21 -5.25
CA VAL A 556 5.07 -20.77 -5.52
C VAL A 556 6.48 -20.21 -5.78
N ALA A 557 7.47 -20.60 -4.97
CA ALA A 557 8.86 -20.21 -5.16
C ALA A 557 9.42 -20.71 -6.51
N LEU A 558 9.19 -21.98 -6.85
CA LEU A 558 9.64 -22.55 -8.11
C LEU A 558 8.98 -21.87 -9.32
N ARG A 559 7.67 -21.59 -9.27
CA ARG A 559 6.96 -20.88 -10.33
C ARG A 559 7.44 -19.45 -10.54
N TRP A 560 7.70 -18.73 -9.44
CA TRP A 560 8.26 -17.39 -9.51
C TRP A 560 9.64 -17.38 -10.18
N ILE A 561 10.52 -18.28 -9.73
CA ILE A 561 11.96 -18.25 -10.03
C ILE A 561 12.31 -18.96 -11.34
N LEU A 562 11.76 -20.17 -11.54
CA LEU A 562 12.12 -21.07 -12.63
C LEU A 562 11.12 -21.05 -13.79
N GLU A 563 9.82 -20.89 -13.52
CA GLU A 563 8.79 -20.84 -14.58
C GLU A 563 8.58 -19.43 -15.16
N GLY A 564 9.41 -18.46 -14.75
CA GLY A 564 9.46 -17.13 -15.35
C GLY A 564 8.35 -16.17 -14.94
N ILE A 565 7.40 -16.58 -14.06
CA ILE A 565 6.29 -15.71 -13.61
C ILE A 565 6.83 -14.41 -12.98
N GLY A 566 7.94 -14.47 -12.25
CA GLY A 566 8.56 -13.30 -11.63
C GLY A 566 9.26 -12.35 -12.61
N ARG A 567 9.47 -12.77 -13.86
CA ARG A 567 10.11 -11.98 -14.92
C ARG A 567 9.11 -11.37 -15.89
N GLU A 568 7.86 -11.83 -15.89
CA GLU A 568 6.85 -11.27 -16.76
C GLU A 568 6.50 -9.83 -16.39
N GLY A 569 6.31 -8.99 -17.41
CA GLY A 569 5.99 -7.56 -17.23
C GLY A 569 7.21 -6.67 -16.98
N PHE A 570 8.42 -7.24 -16.85
CA PHE A 570 9.65 -6.49 -16.62
C PHE A 570 10.78 -6.98 -17.55
N GLN A 571 11.36 -6.07 -18.33
CA GLN A 571 12.56 -6.40 -19.10
C GLN A 571 13.73 -6.51 -18.11
N ALA A 572 14.16 -7.73 -17.79
CA ALA A 572 15.37 -7.93 -17.00
C ALA A 572 16.58 -7.41 -17.80
N VAL A 573 17.44 -6.62 -17.16
CA VAL A 573 18.72 -6.22 -17.75
C VAL A 573 19.54 -7.48 -18.04
N GLY A 574 19.71 -7.79 -19.32
CA GLY A 574 20.89 -8.48 -19.86
C GLY A 574 21.35 -9.76 -19.18
N ALA A 575 20.48 -10.56 -18.55
CA ALA A 575 20.85 -11.87 -18.07
C ALA A 575 21.02 -12.81 -19.28
N THR A 576 22.21 -12.80 -19.88
CA THR A 576 22.72 -13.82 -20.81
C THR A 576 22.73 -15.23 -20.19
N SER A 577 22.43 -15.32 -18.88
CA SER A 577 22.44 -16.50 -18.04
C SER A 577 21.06 -17.10 -17.75
N ALA A 578 19.96 -16.61 -18.36
CA ALA A 578 18.66 -17.22 -18.16
C ALA A 578 18.70 -18.70 -18.60
N PRO A 579 18.51 -19.67 -17.69
CA PRO A 579 18.32 -21.06 -18.11
C PRO A 579 17.15 -21.08 -19.08
N ALA A 580 17.27 -21.90 -20.13
CA ALA A 580 16.16 -22.17 -21.03
C ALA A 580 14.87 -22.41 -20.22
N ILE A 581 13.74 -21.84 -20.67
CA ILE A 581 12.41 -22.13 -20.14
C ILE A 581 12.28 -23.65 -20.04
N PHE A 582 12.45 -24.22 -18.83
CA PHE A 582 12.68 -25.65 -18.67
C PHE A 582 11.38 -26.41 -18.41
N GLN A 583 11.43 -27.68 -18.80
CA GLN A 583 10.37 -28.67 -18.98
C GLN A 583 9.13 -28.56 -18.07
N ARG A 584 7.96 -28.85 -18.64
CA ARG A 584 6.70 -29.05 -17.90
C ARG A 584 6.94 -30.02 -16.73
N ARG A 585 6.96 -29.49 -15.51
CA ARG A 585 7.08 -30.26 -14.26
C ARG A 585 5.87 -31.16 -14.00
N PHE A 586 4.73 -30.82 -14.62
CA PHE A 586 3.46 -31.50 -14.44
C PHE A 586 2.74 -31.73 -15.78
N GLY A 587 1.95 -32.81 -15.84
CA GLY A 587 0.86 -32.93 -16.81
C GLY A 587 -0.27 -31.94 -16.50
N TRP A 588 -1.15 -31.65 -17.47
CA TRP A 588 -2.19 -30.62 -17.30
C TRP A 588 -3.17 -30.92 -16.14
N LYS A 589 -3.48 -32.19 -15.87
CA LYS A 589 -4.38 -32.60 -14.77
C LYS A 589 -3.78 -32.32 -13.40
N GLU A 590 -2.51 -32.69 -13.22
CA GLU A 590 -1.77 -32.45 -11.98
C GLU A 590 -1.53 -30.96 -11.76
N LYS A 591 -1.21 -30.22 -12.84
CA LYS A 591 -1.14 -28.77 -12.79
C LYS A 591 -2.47 -28.15 -12.32
N ALA A 592 -3.61 -28.59 -12.87
CA ALA A 592 -4.92 -28.07 -12.47
C ALA A 592 -5.23 -28.36 -10.99
N GLU A 593 -4.84 -29.53 -10.48
CA GLU A 593 -4.98 -29.90 -9.06
C GLU A 593 -4.16 -28.96 -8.15
N VAL A 594 -2.89 -28.70 -8.51
CA VAL A 594 -2.02 -27.78 -7.79
C VAL A 594 -2.53 -26.34 -7.88
N ASP A 595 -2.99 -25.91 -9.06
CA ASP A 595 -3.59 -24.59 -9.29
C ASP A 595 -4.83 -24.39 -8.41
N CYS A 596 -5.70 -25.39 -8.30
CA CYS A 596 -6.87 -25.33 -7.44
C CYS A 596 -6.49 -25.23 -5.96
N ARG A 597 -5.51 -26.01 -5.50
CA ARG A 597 -5.01 -25.91 -4.11
C ARG A 597 -4.41 -24.53 -3.83
N LEU A 598 -3.67 -23.97 -4.80
CA LEU A 598 -3.08 -22.64 -4.69
C LEU A 598 -4.14 -21.55 -4.54
N VAL A 599 -5.20 -21.62 -5.36
CA VAL A 599 -6.21 -20.56 -5.47
C VAL A 599 -7.30 -20.71 -4.41
N PHE A 600 -7.78 -21.93 -4.14
CA PHE A 600 -8.95 -22.18 -3.29
C PHE A 600 -8.64 -22.94 -2.00
N GLY A 601 -7.39 -23.36 -1.77
CA GLY A 601 -7.00 -24.09 -0.56
C GLY A 601 -7.39 -25.58 -0.56
N HIS A 602 -8.01 -26.07 -1.63
CA HIS A 602 -8.38 -27.49 -1.77
C HIS A 602 -8.16 -27.99 -3.20
N GLY A 603 -8.09 -29.31 -3.36
CA GLY A 603 -7.95 -29.96 -4.66
C GLY A 603 -9.19 -29.84 -5.55
N LEU A 604 -9.03 -30.15 -6.84
CA LEU A 604 -10.16 -30.44 -7.72
C LEU A 604 -10.70 -31.81 -7.30
N GLN A 605 -11.89 -31.85 -6.69
CA GLN A 605 -12.54 -33.13 -6.33
C GLN A 605 -12.54 -34.08 -7.54
N ALA A 606 -12.42 -35.38 -7.29
CA ALA A 606 -12.25 -36.40 -8.34
C ALA A 606 -13.35 -36.35 -9.43
N GLU A 607 -14.57 -35.94 -9.06
CA GLU A 607 -15.72 -35.79 -9.95
C GLU A 607 -15.64 -34.57 -10.89
N ALA A 608 -14.77 -33.60 -10.61
CA ALA A 608 -14.45 -32.48 -11.51
C ALA A 608 -13.47 -32.86 -12.63
N ARG A 609 -12.92 -34.09 -12.60
CA ARG A 609 -11.93 -34.62 -13.55
C ARG A 609 -12.58 -35.36 -14.73
N LEU A 610 -13.58 -34.79 -15.39
CA LEU A 610 -14.09 -35.31 -16.66
C LEU A 610 -14.30 -34.19 -17.65
#